data_AF-A0A4Y9QXT8-F1
#
_entry.id   AF-A0A4Y9QXT8-F1
#
_cell.length_a   1.000
_cell.length_b   1.000
_cell.length_c   1.000
_cell.angle_alpha   90.00
_cell.angle_beta   90.00
_cell.angle_gamma   90.00
#
_symmetry.space_group_name_H-M   'P 1'
#
loop_
_entity.id
_entity.type
_entity.pdbx_description
1 polymer ?
#
loop_
_entity_poly.entity_id
_entity_poly.type
_entity_poly.pdbx_seq_one_letter_code
_entity_poly.pdbx_strand_id
1 'polypeptide(L)'
;MKTFRKLFNPAFVVLLLFGCQEKSSSFKTFQAGFGNAPIIPSFINQNSEDELVGVYFMPSWNTSPDPNVDRDSFWSCLQDPKNCASLQNTGIWGPRGRIYNRRYPYEGPYLDRKPIKELKGFYKRTDPEVARKQLQYMKEYGIDFFAYDWFFGRHYYYHLYFGPQSKIYYPEGWKIDPNRDGRVAVPGLVEWGDQLEVLLVENAKLPKEKQMKFAINWCDDSHERWMLWLKVGSPDELARKANYPGEKPDKELYLKVHEKITQLWIDQYFNRGDYLKDKDGRPIVYFYFPQDAESRAAYYGLTLKDLLDLSQATAKKAKLPGIKFIAVTAGPMLERERAYGLPTQWKAKNPNRPWEGGNYQKRLLLQEYVPRLKSMGFEGMTAYVYHNFMEKDNRSYADMRETYRGHWNMWSEKFKNDPSFEYQVPVAMGWDMRPAGGTWPQQTGFPSEPYKDRVHSTKSTFREKLRDAVEVSRKYRSSNGNTVMICCWNEYLEGNYIEPTEGHGFDYLEAIQEVFGK
;
A
#
# COMPACT_ATOMS: atom_id res chain seq x y z
N MET A 1 18.61 65.33 3.84
CA MET A 1 20.00 65.73 4.16
C MET A 1 20.95 64.65 3.65
N LYS A 2 21.81 65.02 2.68
CA LYS A 2 23.11 64.43 2.23
C LYS A 2 23.34 62.91 2.44
N THR A 3 23.73 62.08 1.46
CA THR A 3 24.69 62.34 0.37
C THR A 3 24.61 61.28 -0.75
N PHE A 4 24.99 61.71 -1.96
CA PHE A 4 24.99 61.05 -3.27
C PHE A 4 26.33 60.37 -3.64
N ARG A 5 26.29 59.38 -4.57
CA ARG A 5 27.21 59.03 -5.72
C ARG A 5 27.42 57.50 -5.80
N LYS A 6 26.98 56.74 -6.82
CA LYS A 6 27.25 56.66 -8.30
C LYS A 6 28.72 56.39 -8.68
N LEU A 7 28.95 55.29 -9.43
CA LEU A 7 29.70 55.10 -10.71
C LEU A 7 30.01 53.57 -10.90
N PHE A 8 29.47 52.86 -11.91
CA PHE A 8 29.91 52.65 -13.32
C PHE A 8 31.10 51.66 -13.55
N ASN A 9 30.78 50.46 -14.10
CA ASN A 9 31.36 49.61 -15.20
C ASN A 9 32.87 49.68 -15.62
N PRO A 10 33.43 48.78 -16.50
CA PRO A 10 33.13 47.37 -16.90
C PRO A 10 34.38 46.42 -17.03
N ALA A 11 34.11 45.15 -17.40
CA ALA A 11 34.90 44.21 -18.22
C ALA A 11 36.30 43.71 -17.80
N PHE A 12 36.51 42.39 -17.83
CA PHE A 12 37.49 41.74 -18.73
C PHE A 12 37.31 40.21 -18.79
N VAL A 13 37.30 39.71 -20.03
CA VAL A 13 37.32 38.30 -20.44
C VAL A 13 38.78 37.85 -20.47
N VAL A 14 39.09 36.64 -20.00
CA VAL A 14 40.36 35.97 -20.31
C VAL A 14 40.08 34.54 -20.77
N LEU A 15 40.31 34.34 -22.08
CA LEU A 15 40.56 33.04 -22.71
C LEU A 15 41.92 32.52 -22.24
N LEU A 16 42.02 31.20 -22.04
CA LEU A 16 43.30 30.48 -22.07
C LEU A 16 43.28 29.49 -23.24
N LEU A 17 44.11 29.77 -24.24
CA LEU A 17 44.55 28.88 -25.31
C LEU A 17 46.08 28.78 -25.21
N PHE A 18 46.60 27.56 -25.11
CA PHE A 18 47.95 27.13 -25.50
C PHE A 18 47.84 25.61 -25.66
N GLY A 19 48.30 24.91 -26.69
CA GLY A 19 49.10 25.23 -27.86
C GLY A 19 49.57 23.86 -28.40
N CYS A 20 49.36 23.57 -29.68
CA CYS A 20 49.85 22.36 -30.33
C CYS A 20 51.37 22.38 -30.47
N GLN A 21 52.02 21.23 -30.29
CA GLN A 21 53.28 20.89 -30.97
C GLN A 21 53.28 19.41 -31.41
N GLU A 22 53.54 19.23 -32.71
CA GLU A 22 53.76 17.95 -33.40
C GLU A 22 55.18 17.41 -33.20
N LYS A 23 55.32 16.08 -33.33
CA LYS A 23 56.41 15.30 -33.98
C LYS A 23 56.28 13.85 -33.47
N SER A 24 56.50 12.77 -34.22
CA SER A 24 56.80 12.50 -35.61
C SER A 24 56.60 10.98 -35.80
N SER A 25 56.46 10.56 -37.06
CA SER A 25 56.14 9.21 -37.52
C SER A 25 57.11 8.09 -37.12
N SER A 26 56.58 6.86 -37.00
CA SER A 26 57.17 5.72 -37.72
C SER A 26 56.09 4.67 -38.02
N PHE A 27 55.87 4.42 -39.32
CA PHE A 27 55.10 3.30 -39.82
C PHE A 27 55.95 2.03 -39.69
N LYS A 28 55.39 0.97 -39.08
CA LYS A 28 55.80 -0.41 -39.36
C LYS A 28 54.56 -1.22 -39.68
N THR A 29 54.43 -1.55 -40.96
CA THR A 29 53.55 -2.59 -41.49
C THR A 29 54.00 -3.94 -40.94
N PHE A 30 53.12 -4.71 -40.30
CA PHE A 30 53.24 -6.17 -40.28
C PHE A 30 51.88 -6.85 -40.23
N GLN A 31 51.80 -7.87 -41.09
CA GLN A 31 50.74 -8.82 -41.46
C GLN A 31 49.72 -9.24 -40.39
N ALA A 32 48.51 -9.47 -40.89
CA ALA A 32 47.45 -10.24 -40.26
C ALA A 32 47.94 -11.65 -39.87
N GLY A 33 47.74 -12.00 -38.59
CA GLY A 33 47.86 -13.35 -38.06
C GLY A 33 46.64 -13.63 -37.19
N PHE A 34 45.86 -14.64 -37.57
CA PHE A 34 44.83 -15.23 -36.71
C PHE A 34 45.49 -15.86 -35.49
N GLY A 35 45.07 -15.49 -34.28
CA GLY A 35 45.55 -16.14 -33.06
C GLY A 35 45.09 -15.50 -31.76
N ASN A 36 44.18 -16.21 -31.08
CA ASN A 36 43.90 -16.21 -29.63
C ASN A 36 43.56 -14.88 -28.95
N ALA A 37 42.25 -14.59 -28.85
CA ALA A 37 41.71 -13.72 -27.82
C ALA A 37 41.85 -14.36 -26.43
N PRO A 38 42.22 -13.61 -25.37
CA PRO A 38 42.27 -14.12 -24.02
C PRO A 38 40.85 -14.43 -23.52
N ILE A 39 40.69 -15.65 -22.99
CA ILE A 39 39.49 -16.14 -22.32
C ILE A 39 39.25 -15.26 -21.09
N ILE A 40 38.27 -14.37 -21.19
CA ILE A 40 37.67 -13.69 -20.04
C ILE A 40 36.92 -14.79 -19.25
N PRO A 41 37.16 -14.98 -17.95
CA PRO A 41 36.39 -15.94 -17.18
C PRO A 41 34.94 -15.45 -17.13
N SER A 42 34.06 -16.14 -17.86
CA SER A 42 32.62 -16.04 -17.68
C SER A 42 32.29 -16.58 -16.29
N PHE A 43 32.22 -15.69 -15.31
CA PHE A 43 31.53 -15.97 -14.06
C PHE A 43 30.01 -16.01 -14.34
N ILE A 44 29.55 -17.14 -14.88
CA ILE A 44 28.16 -17.55 -14.81
C ILE A 44 28.15 -18.88 -14.05
N ASN A 45 27.90 -18.80 -12.75
CA ASN A 45 26.75 -19.45 -12.11
C ASN A 45 26.85 -19.32 -10.60
N GLN A 46 26.05 -18.41 -10.03
CA GLN A 46 25.47 -18.58 -8.72
C GLN A 46 24.03 -18.06 -8.78
N ASN A 47 23.09 -18.96 -9.12
CA ASN A 47 21.65 -18.89 -8.88
C ASN A 47 21.03 -17.48 -8.68
N SER A 48 21.01 -16.64 -9.72
CA SER A 48 20.22 -15.41 -9.67
C SER A 48 18.78 -15.72 -10.05
N GLU A 49 17.96 -16.12 -9.08
CA GLU A 49 16.52 -15.85 -9.21
C GLU A 49 16.37 -14.33 -9.34
N ASP A 50 15.71 -13.87 -10.41
CA ASP A 50 15.38 -12.45 -10.61
C ASP A 50 14.60 -11.91 -9.40
N GLU A 51 14.58 -10.59 -9.22
CA GLU A 51 13.72 -9.99 -8.20
C GLU A 51 12.25 -10.29 -8.52
N LEU A 52 11.48 -10.63 -7.49
CA LEU A 52 10.04 -10.72 -7.53
C LEU A 52 9.47 -9.31 -7.32
N VAL A 53 8.84 -8.74 -8.34
CA VAL A 53 8.33 -7.37 -8.30
C VAL A 53 6.84 -7.38 -7.95
N GLY A 54 6.51 -6.87 -6.77
CA GLY A 54 5.14 -6.67 -6.31
C GLY A 54 4.69 -5.22 -6.45
N VAL A 55 3.39 -5.00 -6.65
CA VAL A 55 2.78 -3.66 -6.58
C VAL A 55 1.54 -3.69 -5.68
N TYR A 56 1.35 -2.67 -4.84
CA TYR A 56 0.06 -2.53 -4.14
C TYR A 56 -1.02 -2.01 -5.08
N PHE A 57 -2.23 -2.57 -4.96
CA PHE A 57 -3.38 -2.16 -5.74
C PHE A 57 -4.46 -1.63 -4.81
N MET A 58 -4.93 -0.42 -5.08
CA MET A 58 -5.82 0.31 -4.21
C MET A 58 -7.25 0.36 -4.77
N PRO A 59 -8.26 -0.13 -4.03
CA PRO A 59 -9.64 -0.06 -4.47
C PRO A 59 -10.18 1.37 -4.42
N SER A 60 -10.92 1.75 -5.45
CA SER A 60 -11.85 2.87 -5.34
C SER A 60 -13.23 2.37 -4.90
N TRP A 61 -14.09 3.28 -4.45
CA TRP A 61 -15.44 2.93 -4.01
C TRP A 61 -16.46 4.01 -4.38
N ASN A 62 -17.74 3.61 -4.39
CA ASN A 62 -18.82 4.56 -4.57
C ASN A 62 -19.02 5.39 -3.29
N THR A 63 -18.95 6.71 -3.44
CA THR A 63 -19.16 7.69 -2.37
C THR A 63 -20.54 8.33 -2.40
N SER A 64 -21.37 8.00 -3.39
CA SER A 64 -22.74 8.48 -3.49
C SER A 64 -23.67 7.71 -2.53
N PRO A 65 -24.57 8.38 -1.81
CA PRO A 65 -25.65 7.71 -1.08
C PRO A 65 -26.76 7.20 -2.01
N ASP A 66 -26.87 7.74 -3.24
CA ASP A 66 -27.79 7.23 -4.25
C ASP A 66 -27.17 6.00 -4.94
N PRO A 67 -27.78 4.81 -4.81
CA PRO A 67 -27.26 3.59 -5.41
C PRO A 67 -27.27 3.61 -6.95
N ASN A 68 -28.00 4.52 -7.59
CA ASN A 68 -28.02 4.68 -9.05
C ASN A 68 -26.89 5.57 -9.58
N VAL A 69 -26.14 6.20 -8.68
CA VAL A 69 -25.00 7.07 -9.03
C VAL A 69 -23.72 6.40 -8.55
N ASP A 70 -22.82 6.09 -9.48
CA ASP A 70 -21.49 5.59 -9.16
C ASP A 70 -20.50 6.76 -9.10
N ARG A 71 -20.36 7.37 -7.91
CA ARG A 71 -19.38 8.44 -7.68
C ARG A 71 -18.10 7.83 -7.13
N ASP A 72 -17.17 7.58 -8.03
CA ASP A 72 -15.85 7.03 -7.69
C ASP A 72 -15.07 7.94 -6.72
N SER A 73 -14.50 7.34 -5.68
CA SER A 73 -13.75 8.01 -4.62
C SER A 73 -12.46 8.67 -5.11
N PHE A 74 -11.88 8.23 -6.22
CA PHE A 74 -10.68 8.83 -6.80
C PHE A 74 -11.05 9.96 -7.77
N TRP A 75 -11.90 9.66 -8.75
CA TRP A 75 -12.18 10.58 -9.86
C TRP A 75 -12.84 11.86 -9.42
N SER A 76 -13.74 11.79 -8.44
CA SER A 76 -14.38 12.97 -7.86
C SER A 76 -13.34 13.96 -7.32
N CYS A 77 -12.28 13.47 -6.66
CA CYS A 77 -11.22 14.32 -6.10
C CYS A 77 -10.25 14.89 -7.13
N LEU A 78 -10.09 14.23 -8.29
CA LEU A 78 -9.29 14.78 -9.39
C LEU A 78 -10.05 15.85 -10.19
N GLN A 79 -11.37 15.70 -10.31
CA GLN A 79 -12.22 16.53 -11.18
C GLN A 79 -12.88 17.72 -10.46
N ASP A 80 -13.53 17.46 -9.33
CA ASP A 80 -14.43 18.43 -8.69
C ASP A 80 -14.34 18.34 -7.15
N PRO A 81 -13.75 19.35 -6.50
CA PRO A 81 -13.58 19.33 -5.06
C PRO A 81 -14.92 19.31 -4.30
N LYS A 82 -16.03 19.75 -4.92
CA LYS A 82 -17.36 19.70 -4.31
C LYS A 82 -17.94 18.30 -4.21
N ASN A 83 -17.44 17.34 -4.99
CA ASN A 83 -17.92 15.96 -4.97
C ASN A 83 -16.90 15.01 -4.35
N CYS A 84 -15.72 15.49 -3.98
CA CYS A 84 -14.69 14.67 -3.34
C CYS A 84 -15.02 14.38 -1.88
N ALA A 85 -15.29 13.10 -1.58
CA ALA A 85 -15.58 12.67 -0.21
C ALA A 85 -14.43 12.92 0.76
N SER A 86 -13.17 12.79 0.30
CA SER A 86 -11.99 13.06 1.14
C SER A 86 -11.97 14.51 1.62
N LEU A 87 -12.23 15.48 0.74
CA LEU A 87 -12.25 16.91 1.09
C LEU A 87 -13.42 17.27 2.01
N GLN A 88 -14.50 16.51 1.99
CA GLN A 88 -15.68 16.74 2.84
C GLN A 88 -15.62 15.99 4.17
N ASN A 89 -14.66 15.08 4.35
CA ASN A 89 -14.60 14.23 5.52
C ASN A 89 -14.34 15.07 6.79
N THR A 90 -15.36 15.16 7.65
CA THR A 90 -15.33 15.96 8.86
C THR A 90 -14.51 15.33 9.99
N GLY A 91 -14.25 14.03 9.91
CA GLY A 91 -13.37 13.33 10.85
C GLY A 91 -11.92 13.79 10.70
N ILE A 92 -11.45 13.94 9.45
CA ILE A 92 -10.06 14.30 9.14
C ILE A 92 -9.86 15.81 9.02
N TRP A 93 -10.78 16.54 8.38
CA TRP A 93 -10.65 17.98 8.14
C TRP A 93 -11.44 18.85 9.13
N GLY A 94 -12.24 18.25 10.01
CA GLY A 94 -13.08 18.96 10.95
C GLY A 94 -14.43 19.40 10.36
N PRO A 95 -15.26 20.12 11.13
CA PRO A 95 -16.68 20.30 10.83
C PRO A 95 -16.98 21.08 9.54
N ARG A 96 -15.99 21.78 8.97
CA ARG A 96 -16.13 22.54 7.73
C ARG A 96 -15.53 21.83 6.50
N GLY A 97 -15.05 20.60 6.67
CA GLY A 97 -14.25 19.94 5.64
C GLY A 97 -12.95 20.70 5.36
N ARG A 98 -12.36 20.44 4.20
CA ARG A 98 -11.14 21.10 3.74
C ARG A 98 -11.39 22.59 3.45
N ILE A 99 -10.54 23.47 4.01
CA ILE A 99 -10.65 24.92 3.88
C ILE A 99 -9.56 25.52 2.99
N TYR A 100 -9.91 25.98 1.79
CA TYR A 100 -8.98 26.68 0.91
C TYR A 100 -8.92 28.19 1.19
N ASN A 101 -7.72 28.79 1.09
CA ASN A 101 -7.50 30.23 1.25
C ASN A 101 -6.24 30.68 0.48
N ARG A 102 -5.83 31.95 0.61
CA ARG A 102 -4.62 32.47 -0.06
C ARG A 102 -3.33 31.72 0.29
N ARG A 103 -3.22 31.19 1.52
CA ARG A 103 -2.04 30.42 1.98
C ARG A 103 -2.09 28.97 1.50
N TYR A 104 -3.28 28.39 1.40
CA TYR A 104 -3.54 27.02 0.96
C TYR A 104 -4.57 27.04 -0.17
N PRO A 105 -4.18 27.50 -1.37
CA PRO A 105 -5.11 27.59 -2.49
C PRO A 105 -5.55 26.21 -2.96
N TYR A 106 -6.71 26.13 -3.61
CA TYR A 106 -7.06 24.95 -4.39
C TYR A 106 -6.24 24.97 -5.68
N GLU A 107 -5.58 23.86 -6.00
CA GLU A 107 -4.64 23.77 -7.12
C GLU A 107 -5.08 22.77 -8.19
N GLY A 108 -6.27 22.19 -8.03
CA GLY A 108 -6.87 21.35 -9.05
C GLY A 108 -7.69 22.16 -10.06
N PRO A 109 -8.41 21.48 -10.96
CA PRO A 109 -8.49 20.02 -11.07
C PRO A 109 -7.15 19.40 -11.52
N TYR A 110 -6.90 18.16 -11.09
CA TYR A 110 -5.64 17.44 -11.34
C TYR A 110 -5.79 16.51 -12.55
N LEU A 111 -6.15 17.09 -13.69
CA LEU A 111 -6.53 16.33 -14.89
C LEU A 111 -5.35 15.67 -15.60
N ASP A 112 -4.12 16.12 -15.33
CA ASP A 112 -2.89 15.45 -15.75
C ASP A 112 -2.80 14.02 -15.16
N ARG A 113 -3.44 13.76 -14.02
CA ARG A 113 -3.50 12.44 -13.40
C ARG A 113 -4.57 11.52 -14.00
N LYS A 114 -5.31 11.99 -15.00
CA LYS A 114 -6.35 11.17 -15.64
C LYS A 114 -5.69 9.96 -16.31
N PRO A 115 -6.21 8.73 -16.11
CA PRO A 115 -5.68 7.55 -16.81
C PRO A 115 -5.70 7.74 -18.33
N ILE A 116 -4.76 7.12 -19.03
CA ILE A 116 -4.68 7.21 -20.50
C ILE A 116 -5.96 6.71 -21.19
N LYS A 117 -6.14 7.09 -22.45
CA LYS A 117 -7.30 6.74 -23.27
C LYS A 117 -7.53 5.23 -23.34
N GLU A 118 -6.48 4.44 -23.36
CA GLU A 118 -6.49 2.99 -23.42
C GLU A 118 -7.17 2.39 -22.18
N LEU A 119 -6.99 3.02 -21.02
CA LEU A 119 -7.68 2.69 -19.76
C LEU A 119 -9.04 3.41 -19.62
N LYS A 120 -9.55 4.05 -20.68
CA LYS A 120 -10.83 4.77 -20.72
C LYS A 120 -10.91 6.00 -19.80
N GLY A 121 -9.79 6.61 -19.43
CA GLY A 121 -9.80 7.82 -18.60
C GLY A 121 -10.33 7.55 -17.19
N PHE A 122 -11.33 8.32 -16.75
CA PHE A 122 -11.98 8.12 -15.45
C PHE A 122 -12.91 6.91 -15.49
N TYR A 123 -12.30 5.73 -15.56
CA TYR A 123 -12.97 4.46 -15.81
C TYR A 123 -13.89 4.04 -14.66
N LYS A 124 -14.87 3.20 -14.98
CA LYS A 124 -15.61 2.47 -13.95
C LYS A 124 -14.70 1.38 -13.38
N ARG A 125 -14.54 1.33 -12.06
CA ARG A 125 -13.68 0.33 -11.38
C ARG A 125 -14.03 -1.13 -11.69
N THR A 126 -15.26 -1.39 -12.12
CA THR A 126 -15.77 -2.71 -12.54
C THR A 126 -15.80 -2.91 -14.06
N ASP A 127 -15.13 -2.05 -14.85
CA ASP A 127 -15.03 -2.25 -16.30
C ASP A 127 -14.05 -3.41 -16.61
N PRO A 128 -14.53 -4.51 -17.22
CA PRO A 128 -13.69 -5.69 -17.48
C PRO A 128 -12.58 -5.44 -18.49
N GLU A 129 -12.76 -4.49 -19.41
CA GLU A 129 -11.73 -4.17 -20.39
C GLU A 129 -10.56 -3.42 -19.73
N VAL A 130 -10.89 -2.52 -18.79
CA VAL A 130 -9.89 -1.79 -18.01
C VAL A 130 -9.14 -2.76 -17.11
N ALA A 131 -9.84 -3.61 -16.35
CA ALA A 131 -9.22 -4.64 -15.51
C ALA A 131 -8.23 -5.52 -16.32
N ARG A 132 -8.62 -5.97 -17.50
CA ARG A 132 -7.76 -6.76 -18.40
C ARG A 132 -6.51 -5.98 -18.83
N LYS A 133 -6.64 -4.70 -19.18
CA LYS A 133 -5.52 -3.86 -19.59
C LYS A 133 -4.58 -3.54 -18.44
N GLN A 134 -5.11 -3.30 -17.24
CA GLN A 134 -4.31 -3.14 -16.03
C GLN A 134 -3.45 -4.38 -15.77
N LEU A 135 -4.06 -5.58 -15.82
CA LEU A 135 -3.35 -6.86 -15.67
C LEU A 135 -2.28 -7.04 -16.76
N GLN A 136 -2.62 -6.72 -18.01
CA GLN A 136 -1.70 -6.79 -19.14
C GLN A 136 -0.49 -5.86 -18.94
N TYR A 137 -0.73 -4.59 -18.61
CA TYR A 137 0.34 -3.62 -18.38
C TYR A 137 1.22 -3.98 -17.19
N MET A 138 0.64 -4.45 -16.08
CA MET A 138 1.45 -4.97 -14.98
C MET A 138 2.38 -6.09 -15.48
N LYS A 139 1.82 -7.09 -16.17
CA LYS A 139 2.59 -8.26 -16.64
C LYS A 139 3.69 -7.90 -17.63
N GLU A 140 3.35 -7.13 -18.67
CA GLU A 140 4.25 -6.83 -19.80
C GLU A 140 5.43 -5.92 -19.41
N TYR A 141 5.27 -5.12 -18.35
CA TYR A 141 6.29 -4.19 -17.88
C TYR A 141 7.08 -4.69 -16.66
N GLY A 142 7.01 -6.00 -16.36
CA GLY A 142 7.89 -6.63 -15.38
C GLY A 142 7.38 -6.63 -13.94
N ILE A 143 6.07 -6.44 -13.72
CA ILE A 143 5.44 -6.67 -12.41
C ILE A 143 4.97 -8.13 -12.35
N ASP A 144 5.34 -8.85 -11.28
CA ASP A 144 5.05 -10.27 -11.12
C ASP A 144 3.74 -10.53 -10.38
N PHE A 145 3.37 -9.66 -9.43
CA PHE A 145 2.13 -9.77 -8.68
C PHE A 145 1.60 -8.41 -8.21
N PHE A 146 0.30 -8.38 -7.90
CA PHE A 146 -0.30 -7.26 -7.17
C PHE A 146 -0.79 -7.70 -5.79
N ALA A 147 -0.49 -6.91 -4.76
CA ALA A 147 -1.06 -7.05 -3.42
C ALA A 147 -2.28 -6.13 -3.33
N TYR A 148 -3.48 -6.71 -3.31
CA TYR A 148 -4.72 -5.94 -3.33
C TYR A 148 -5.09 -5.49 -1.91
N ASP A 149 -5.26 -4.19 -1.73
CA ASP A 149 -5.72 -3.60 -0.48
C ASP A 149 -7.17 -4.02 -0.22
N TRP A 150 -7.33 -4.94 0.71
CA TRP A 150 -8.55 -5.70 0.96
C TRP A 150 -9.16 -5.25 2.29
N PHE A 151 -10.47 -4.97 2.24
CA PHE A 151 -11.23 -4.40 3.35
C PHE A 151 -12.39 -5.30 3.80
N PHE A 152 -12.65 -5.36 5.11
CA PHE A 152 -13.77 -6.10 5.70
C PHE A 152 -14.45 -5.32 6.82
N GLY A 153 -15.75 -5.11 6.66
CA GLY A 153 -16.58 -4.47 7.67
C GLY A 153 -17.08 -5.49 8.69
N ARG A 154 -16.50 -5.54 9.89
CA ARG A 154 -16.80 -6.56 10.93
C ARG A 154 -18.22 -6.53 11.49
N HIS A 155 -18.94 -5.43 11.33
CA HIS A 155 -20.18 -5.13 12.05
C HIS A 155 -21.46 -5.43 11.24
N TYR A 156 -21.34 -5.79 9.96
CA TYR A 156 -22.49 -5.96 9.07
C TYR A 156 -23.19 -7.31 9.26
N TYR A 157 -24.38 -7.29 9.86
CA TYR A 157 -25.30 -8.43 9.74
C TYR A 157 -26.14 -8.30 8.46
N TYR A 158 -26.36 -9.42 7.79
CA TYR A 158 -27.12 -9.52 6.55
C TYR A 158 -27.97 -10.81 6.54
N HIS A 159 -28.86 -10.90 5.55
CA HIS A 159 -29.96 -11.85 5.47
C HIS A 159 -29.83 -12.66 4.17
N LEU A 160 -29.51 -13.95 4.28
CA LEU A 160 -29.23 -14.79 3.10
C LEU A 160 -30.47 -15.11 2.25
N TYR A 161 -31.67 -15.03 2.83
CA TYR A 161 -32.93 -15.22 2.08
C TYR A 161 -33.42 -13.92 1.42
N PHE A 162 -32.74 -12.80 1.67
CA PHE A 162 -33.03 -11.53 1.00
C PHE A 162 -32.23 -11.44 -0.30
N GLY A 163 -32.92 -11.36 -1.44
CA GLY A 163 -32.33 -11.42 -2.79
C GLY A 163 -31.06 -10.57 -2.97
N PRO A 164 -31.07 -9.26 -2.67
CA PRO A 164 -29.88 -8.40 -2.79
C PRO A 164 -28.67 -8.81 -1.94
N GLN A 165 -28.87 -9.56 -0.85
CA GLN A 165 -27.82 -10.00 0.09
C GLN A 165 -27.48 -11.49 -0.04
N SER A 166 -28.27 -12.25 -0.81
CA SER A 166 -28.15 -13.71 -0.96
C SER A 166 -26.80 -14.19 -1.50
N LYS A 167 -26.06 -13.31 -2.18
CA LYS A 167 -24.72 -13.60 -2.74
C LYS A 167 -23.57 -13.21 -1.83
N ILE A 168 -23.84 -12.57 -0.69
CA ILE A 168 -22.77 -12.23 0.26
C ILE A 168 -22.24 -13.53 0.86
N TYR A 169 -20.92 -13.72 0.75
CA TYR A 169 -20.24 -14.91 1.27
C TYR A 169 -20.60 -15.17 2.74
N TYR A 170 -20.95 -16.41 3.06
CA TYR A 170 -21.04 -16.91 4.42
C TYR A 170 -20.51 -18.35 4.43
N PRO A 171 -19.65 -18.74 5.40
CA PRO A 171 -19.07 -20.07 5.38
C PRO A 171 -20.14 -21.17 5.39
N GLU A 172 -19.92 -22.21 4.61
CA GLU A 172 -20.89 -23.30 4.46
C GLU A 172 -21.19 -23.96 5.81
N GLY A 173 -22.48 -24.22 6.07
CA GLY A 173 -22.94 -24.86 7.30
C GLY A 173 -22.90 -23.99 8.56
N TRP A 174 -22.45 -22.73 8.49
CA TRP A 174 -22.50 -21.83 9.64
C TRP A 174 -23.94 -21.45 9.98
N LYS A 175 -24.19 -21.22 11.28
CA LYS A 175 -25.53 -20.97 11.81
C LYS A 175 -26.14 -19.71 11.19
N ILE A 176 -27.41 -19.81 10.81
CA ILE A 176 -28.27 -18.70 10.43
C ILE A 176 -29.57 -18.75 11.23
N ASP A 177 -30.29 -17.63 11.29
CA ASP A 177 -31.65 -17.57 11.82
C ASP A 177 -32.66 -17.60 10.66
N PRO A 178 -33.29 -18.77 10.37
CA PRO A 178 -34.25 -18.88 9.29
C PRO A 178 -35.53 -18.08 9.55
N ASN A 179 -35.83 -17.74 10.81
CA ASN A 179 -37.01 -16.95 11.17
C ASN A 179 -36.79 -15.44 10.96
N ARG A 180 -35.59 -15.04 10.55
CA ARG A 180 -35.22 -13.66 10.23
C ARG A 180 -34.56 -13.59 8.86
N ASP A 181 -35.23 -14.13 7.84
CA ASP A 181 -34.75 -14.11 6.46
C ASP A 181 -33.32 -14.67 6.28
N GLY A 182 -32.98 -15.70 7.06
CA GLY A 182 -31.65 -16.31 7.03
C GLY A 182 -30.57 -15.36 7.55
N ARG A 183 -30.86 -14.57 8.59
CA ARG A 183 -29.88 -13.67 9.21
C ARG A 183 -28.65 -14.46 9.66
N VAL A 184 -27.46 -14.00 9.28
CA VAL A 184 -26.21 -14.64 9.69
C VAL A 184 -25.98 -14.52 11.19
N ALA A 185 -25.46 -15.58 11.83
CA ALA A 185 -25.09 -15.53 13.24
C ALA A 185 -23.76 -14.79 13.47
N VAL A 186 -22.86 -14.79 12.48
CA VAL A 186 -21.58 -14.09 12.55
C VAL A 186 -21.55 -12.98 11.50
N PRO A 187 -21.43 -11.70 11.91
CA PRO A 187 -21.47 -10.58 10.98
C PRO A 187 -20.20 -10.48 10.14
N GLY A 188 -20.27 -9.57 9.19
CA GLY A 188 -19.16 -9.02 8.45
C GLY A 188 -19.06 -9.51 7.02
N LEU A 189 -18.62 -8.61 6.14
CA LEU A 189 -18.55 -8.79 4.70
C LEU A 189 -17.34 -8.03 4.13
N VAL A 190 -16.92 -8.41 2.93
CA VAL A 190 -15.89 -7.70 2.16
C VAL A 190 -16.42 -6.35 1.72
N GLU A 191 -15.67 -5.29 2.00
CA GLU A 191 -15.93 -3.96 1.49
C GLU A 191 -15.08 -3.72 0.24
N TRP A 192 -15.67 -3.05 -0.75
CA TRP A 192 -14.95 -2.60 -1.97
C TRP A 192 -14.28 -3.74 -2.75
N GLY A 193 -14.81 -4.97 -2.66
CA GLY A 193 -14.28 -6.15 -3.33
C GLY A 193 -14.73 -6.33 -4.78
N ASP A 194 -15.60 -5.47 -5.30
CA ASP A 194 -16.17 -5.56 -6.66
C ASP A 194 -15.08 -5.40 -7.74
N GLN A 195 -14.10 -4.52 -7.51
CA GLN A 195 -12.98 -4.36 -8.42
C GLN A 195 -12.04 -5.58 -8.40
N LEU A 196 -11.76 -6.17 -7.23
CA LEU A 196 -10.98 -7.41 -7.14
C LEU A 196 -11.68 -8.56 -7.88
N GLU A 197 -12.99 -8.71 -7.72
CA GLU A 197 -13.77 -9.74 -8.41
C GLU A 197 -13.59 -9.66 -9.93
N VAL A 198 -13.72 -8.46 -10.50
CA VAL A 198 -13.54 -8.25 -11.95
C VAL A 198 -12.09 -8.53 -12.37
N LEU A 199 -11.09 -8.06 -11.63
CA LEU A 199 -9.68 -8.38 -11.90
C LEU A 199 -9.44 -9.89 -11.94
N LEU A 200 -9.94 -10.63 -10.94
CA LEU A 200 -9.75 -12.07 -10.84
C LEU A 200 -10.51 -12.87 -11.91
N VAL A 201 -11.69 -12.38 -12.34
CA VAL A 201 -12.46 -12.97 -13.44
C VAL A 201 -11.75 -12.74 -14.78
N GLU A 202 -11.24 -11.54 -15.03
CA GLU A 202 -10.52 -11.23 -16.26
C GLU A 202 -9.16 -11.94 -16.32
N ASN A 203 -8.45 -12.05 -15.20
CA ASN A 203 -7.19 -12.80 -15.09
C ASN A 203 -7.41 -14.29 -15.43
N ALA A 204 -8.47 -14.90 -14.90
CA ALA A 204 -8.78 -16.32 -15.16
C ALA A 204 -9.07 -16.64 -16.63
N LYS A 205 -9.44 -15.64 -17.46
CA LYS A 205 -9.65 -15.78 -18.91
C LYS A 205 -8.34 -15.82 -19.70
N LEU A 206 -7.22 -15.41 -19.10
CA LEU A 206 -5.91 -15.38 -19.75
C LEU A 206 -5.26 -16.77 -19.73
N PRO A 207 -4.40 -17.09 -20.73
CA PRO A 207 -3.50 -18.23 -20.66
C PRO A 207 -2.65 -18.19 -19.38
N LYS A 208 -2.35 -19.36 -18.79
CA LYS A 208 -1.71 -19.46 -17.46
C LYS A 208 -0.42 -18.65 -17.33
N GLU A 209 0.37 -18.59 -18.40
CA GLU A 209 1.64 -17.85 -18.48
C GLU A 209 1.45 -16.32 -18.50
N LYS A 210 0.28 -15.85 -18.94
CA LYS A 210 -0.11 -14.43 -18.94
C LYS A 210 -0.87 -14.01 -17.68
N GLN A 211 -1.24 -14.95 -16.83
CA GLN A 211 -1.92 -14.63 -15.57
C GLN A 211 -0.97 -13.89 -14.63
N MET A 212 -1.49 -12.84 -14.01
CA MET A 212 -0.85 -12.16 -12.90
C MET A 212 -1.04 -12.96 -11.62
N LYS A 213 -0.01 -13.01 -10.78
CA LYS A 213 -0.20 -13.46 -9.41
C LYS A 213 -0.82 -12.35 -8.57
N PHE A 214 -1.51 -12.70 -7.49
CA PHE A 214 -2.01 -11.71 -6.54
C PHE A 214 -1.94 -12.19 -5.10
N ALA A 215 -1.85 -11.24 -4.16
CA ALA A 215 -1.93 -11.48 -2.73
C ALA A 215 -2.96 -10.54 -2.11
N ILE A 216 -3.42 -10.88 -0.90
CA ILE A 216 -4.21 -9.94 -0.09
C ILE A 216 -3.24 -9.05 0.69
N ASN A 217 -3.48 -7.74 0.65
CA ASN A 217 -2.98 -6.78 1.62
C ASN A 217 -4.14 -6.38 2.54
N TRP A 218 -4.12 -6.83 3.79
CA TRP A 218 -5.25 -6.71 4.69
C TRP A 218 -5.26 -5.36 5.42
N CYS A 219 -6.26 -4.51 5.15
CA CYS A 219 -6.27 -3.07 5.52
C CYS A 219 -7.37 -2.63 6.51
N ASP A 220 -8.03 -3.57 7.19
CA ASP A 220 -9.36 -3.37 7.80
C ASP A 220 -9.47 -2.50 9.05
N ASP A 221 -8.38 -2.26 9.76
CA ASP A 221 -8.50 -1.82 11.15
C ASP A 221 -8.39 -0.28 11.28
N SER A 222 -9.26 0.46 10.58
CA SER A 222 -9.43 1.91 10.79
C SER A 222 -10.13 2.23 12.11
N HIS A 223 -10.01 3.48 12.59
CA HIS A 223 -10.69 3.90 13.82
C HIS A 223 -12.21 3.87 13.67
N GLU A 224 -12.72 4.34 12.53
CA GLU A 224 -14.15 4.40 12.22
C GLU A 224 -14.77 3.00 12.24
N ARG A 225 -14.10 2.02 11.62
CA ARG A 225 -14.55 0.62 11.60
C ARG A 225 -14.57 -0.01 12.99
N TRP A 226 -13.57 0.31 13.81
CA TRP A 226 -13.56 -0.10 15.21
C TRP A 226 -14.74 0.47 15.99
N MET A 227 -15.06 1.75 15.79
CA MET A 227 -16.22 2.37 16.43
C MET A 227 -17.55 1.77 15.94
N LEU A 228 -17.67 1.42 14.66
CA LEU A 228 -18.84 0.72 14.13
C LEU A 228 -18.98 -0.69 14.73
N TRP A 229 -17.88 -1.41 14.91
CA TRP A 229 -17.88 -2.69 15.62
C TRP A 229 -18.40 -2.56 17.05
N LEU A 230 -17.90 -1.58 17.81
CA LEU A 230 -18.35 -1.36 19.20
C LEU A 230 -19.83 -0.96 19.31
N LYS A 231 -20.44 -0.45 18.25
CA LYS A 231 -21.86 -0.09 18.21
C LYS A 231 -22.79 -1.29 18.10
N VAL A 232 -22.33 -2.48 17.68
CA VAL A 232 -23.19 -3.65 17.39
C VAL A 232 -24.25 -3.90 18.48
N GLY A 233 -23.87 -3.84 19.76
CA GLY A 233 -24.78 -4.06 20.89
C GLY A 233 -25.29 -2.78 21.58
N SER A 234 -25.17 -1.61 20.95
CA SER A 234 -25.57 -0.34 21.56
C SER A 234 -27.10 -0.16 21.58
N PRO A 235 -27.65 0.61 22.54
CA PRO A 235 -29.09 0.88 22.61
C PRO A 235 -29.68 1.45 21.31
N ASP A 236 -28.94 2.32 20.62
CA ASP A 236 -29.39 2.94 19.37
C ASP A 236 -29.55 1.92 18.24
N GLU A 237 -28.62 0.98 18.11
CA GLU A 237 -28.68 -0.09 17.10
C GLU A 237 -29.85 -1.06 17.35
N LEU A 238 -30.13 -1.34 18.63
CA LEU A 238 -31.27 -2.16 19.04
C LEU A 238 -32.60 -1.41 18.81
N ALA A 239 -32.66 -0.13 19.16
CA ALA A 239 -33.86 0.70 19.01
C ALA A 239 -34.27 0.85 17.54
N ARG A 240 -33.29 1.04 16.64
CA ARG A 240 -33.53 1.10 15.19
C ARG A 240 -33.67 -0.27 14.52
N LYS A 241 -33.61 -1.37 15.29
CA LYS A 241 -33.71 -2.77 14.82
C LYS A 241 -32.67 -3.16 13.76
N ALA A 242 -31.49 -2.54 13.81
CA ALA A 242 -30.37 -2.97 12.97
C ALA A 242 -29.70 -4.24 13.52
N ASN A 243 -29.65 -4.33 14.84
CA ASN A 243 -29.17 -5.49 15.58
C ASN A 243 -30.22 -5.93 16.61
N TYR A 244 -30.04 -7.13 17.17
CA TYR A 244 -31.02 -7.78 18.03
C TYR A 244 -30.44 -8.14 19.41
N PRO A 245 -31.29 -8.33 20.44
CA PRO A 245 -30.84 -8.73 21.77
C PRO A 245 -29.90 -9.96 21.72
N GLY A 246 -28.74 -9.84 22.37
CA GLY A 246 -27.69 -10.86 22.37
C GLY A 246 -26.56 -10.59 21.38
N GLU A 247 -26.81 -9.84 20.29
CA GLU A 247 -25.76 -9.42 19.36
C GLU A 247 -24.95 -8.29 20.00
N LYS A 248 -23.72 -8.62 20.41
CA LYS A 248 -22.81 -7.68 21.07
C LYS A 248 -21.37 -7.93 20.63
N PRO A 249 -20.53 -6.89 20.61
CA PRO A 249 -19.13 -7.02 20.22
C PRO A 249 -18.32 -7.57 21.39
N ASP A 250 -18.53 -8.84 21.75
CA ASP A 250 -17.76 -9.52 22.77
C ASP A 250 -16.55 -10.28 22.18
N LYS A 251 -15.74 -10.85 23.07
CA LYS A 251 -14.52 -11.57 22.71
C LYS A 251 -14.80 -12.79 21.83
N GLU A 252 -15.88 -13.51 22.10
CA GLU A 252 -16.22 -14.73 21.36
C GLU A 252 -16.61 -14.38 19.92
N LEU A 253 -17.48 -13.38 19.76
CA LEU A 253 -17.86 -12.90 18.43
C LEU A 253 -16.67 -12.29 17.69
N TYR A 254 -15.79 -11.55 18.37
CA TYR A 254 -14.58 -10.98 17.76
C TYR A 254 -13.66 -12.08 17.18
N LEU A 255 -13.41 -13.15 17.94
CA LEU A 255 -12.64 -14.30 17.46
C LEU A 255 -13.36 -15.04 16.32
N LYS A 256 -14.69 -15.18 16.38
CA LYS A 256 -15.46 -15.82 15.31
C LYS A 256 -15.49 -14.99 14.02
N VAL A 257 -15.53 -13.67 14.11
CA VAL A 257 -15.36 -12.79 12.95
C VAL A 257 -13.95 -12.92 12.38
N HIS A 258 -12.91 -13.01 13.23
CA HIS A 258 -11.55 -13.26 12.76
C HIS A 258 -11.43 -14.62 12.03
N GLU A 259 -11.99 -15.70 12.59
CA GLU A 259 -12.06 -17.01 11.93
C GLU A 259 -12.80 -16.93 10.59
N LYS A 260 -13.91 -16.18 10.53
CA LYS A 260 -14.68 -15.95 9.29
C LYS A 260 -13.85 -15.26 8.21
N ILE A 261 -13.01 -14.29 8.58
CA ILE A 261 -12.10 -13.60 7.64
C ILE A 261 -11.10 -14.60 7.06
N THR A 262 -10.45 -15.41 7.90
CA THR A 262 -9.52 -16.43 7.40
C THR A 262 -10.22 -17.47 6.53
N GLN A 263 -11.41 -17.94 6.94
CA GLN A 263 -12.19 -18.91 6.18
C GLN A 263 -12.61 -18.35 4.81
N LEU A 264 -12.97 -17.06 4.75
CA LEU A 264 -13.24 -16.37 3.49
C LEU A 264 -12.03 -16.42 2.57
N TRP A 265 -10.84 -16.11 3.07
CA TRP A 265 -9.63 -16.17 2.25
C TRP A 265 -9.34 -17.57 1.72
N ILE A 266 -9.54 -18.60 2.56
CA ILE A 266 -9.39 -20.00 2.18
C ILE A 266 -10.36 -20.37 1.05
N ASP A 267 -11.64 -20.06 1.24
CA ASP A 267 -12.71 -20.47 0.33
C ASP A 267 -12.66 -19.72 -1.00
N GLN A 268 -12.35 -18.41 -0.97
CA GLN A 268 -12.43 -17.54 -2.14
C GLN A 268 -11.10 -17.40 -2.89
N TYR A 269 -9.96 -17.44 -2.18
CA TYR A 269 -8.69 -16.95 -2.74
C TYR A 269 -7.54 -17.97 -2.69
N PHE A 270 -7.23 -18.58 -1.55
CA PHE A 270 -5.99 -19.37 -1.37
C PHE A 270 -5.89 -20.60 -2.28
N ASN A 271 -7.02 -21.13 -2.72
CA ASN A 271 -7.07 -22.28 -3.62
C ASN A 271 -6.90 -21.90 -5.10
N ARG A 272 -6.93 -20.60 -5.45
CA ARG A 272 -6.74 -20.17 -6.82
C ARG A 272 -5.30 -20.41 -7.28
N GLY A 273 -5.15 -20.82 -8.54
CA GLY A 273 -3.84 -21.06 -9.16
C GLY A 273 -3.00 -19.79 -9.36
N ASP A 274 -3.65 -18.62 -9.35
CA ASP A 274 -3.04 -17.30 -9.46
C ASP A 274 -2.81 -16.62 -8.10
N TYR A 275 -3.15 -17.25 -6.96
CA TYR A 275 -2.79 -16.71 -5.65
C TYR A 275 -1.28 -16.85 -5.40
N LEU A 276 -0.66 -15.82 -4.82
CA LEU A 276 0.75 -15.79 -4.47
C LEU A 276 1.02 -16.71 -3.28
N LYS A 277 1.96 -17.64 -3.46
CA LYS A 277 2.38 -18.59 -2.45
C LYS A 277 3.89 -18.55 -2.30
N ASP A 278 4.36 -18.79 -1.09
CA ASP A 278 5.79 -18.99 -0.84
C ASP A 278 6.25 -20.35 -1.41
N LYS A 279 7.57 -20.57 -1.43
CA LYS A 279 8.20 -21.79 -1.97
C LYS A 279 7.72 -23.07 -1.27
N ASP A 280 7.28 -22.96 -0.01
CA ASP A 280 6.71 -24.07 0.77
C ASP A 280 5.19 -24.29 0.54
N GLY A 281 4.59 -23.52 -0.36
CA GLY A 281 3.19 -23.61 -0.74
C GLY A 281 2.21 -22.85 0.15
N ARG A 282 2.67 -22.14 1.19
CA ARG A 282 1.80 -21.30 2.02
C ARG A 282 1.33 -20.05 1.26
N PRO A 283 0.02 -19.71 1.28
CA PRO A 283 -0.45 -18.42 0.81
C PRO A 283 0.23 -17.27 1.57
N ILE A 284 0.64 -16.23 0.84
CA ILE A 284 1.21 -15.01 1.43
C ILE A 284 0.10 -13.99 1.66
N VAL A 285 0.03 -13.46 2.89
CA VAL A 285 -0.85 -12.34 3.26
C VAL A 285 0.01 -11.18 3.74
N TYR A 286 -0.14 -10.04 3.08
CA TYR A 286 0.36 -8.76 3.56
C TYR A 286 -0.60 -8.22 4.61
N PHE A 287 -0.07 -7.72 5.72
CA PHE A 287 -0.85 -7.23 6.85
C PHE A 287 -0.54 -5.76 7.07
N TYR A 288 -1.49 -4.90 6.71
CA TYR A 288 -1.35 -3.47 6.83
C TYR A 288 -1.41 -3.04 8.29
N PHE A 289 -0.31 -2.44 8.76
CA PHE A 289 -0.21 -1.72 10.03
C PHE A 289 -0.65 -2.59 11.25
N PRO A 290 0.11 -3.65 11.59
CA PRO A 290 -0.28 -4.65 12.61
C PRO A 290 -0.65 -4.10 14.00
N GLN A 291 -0.11 -2.94 14.38
CA GLN A 291 -0.42 -2.27 15.65
C GLN A 291 -1.91 -1.91 15.79
N ASP A 292 -2.60 -1.69 14.66
CA ASP A 292 -4.02 -1.40 14.68
C ASP A 292 -4.82 -2.62 15.14
N ALA A 293 -4.56 -3.78 14.55
CA ALA A 293 -5.16 -5.04 15.00
C ALA A 293 -4.75 -5.37 16.45
N GLU A 294 -3.47 -5.18 16.80
CA GLU A 294 -2.96 -5.46 18.15
C GLU A 294 -3.69 -4.64 19.22
N SER A 295 -3.83 -3.32 19.02
CA SER A 295 -4.47 -2.43 19.99
C SER A 295 -5.94 -2.79 20.25
N ARG A 296 -6.63 -3.29 19.22
CA ARG A 296 -8.04 -3.72 19.28
C ARG A 296 -8.18 -5.11 19.89
N ALA A 297 -7.29 -6.04 19.57
CA ALA A 297 -7.22 -7.35 20.22
C ALA A 297 -7.00 -7.20 21.74
N ALA A 298 -6.12 -6.27 22.14
CA ALA A 298 -5.82 -5.99 23.54
C ALA A 298 -7.05 -5.55 24.35
N TYR A 299 -8.07 -4.94 23.72
CA TYR A 299 -9.33 -4.60 24.39
C TYR A 299 -10.06 -5.86 24.93
N TYR A 300 -9.93 -6.99 24.24
CA TYR A 300 -10.47 -8.29 24.65
C TYR A 300 -9.48 -9.16 25.45
N GLY A 301 -8.37 -8.57 25.90
CA GLY A 301 -7.28 -9.32 26.55
C GLY A 301 -6.67 -10.37 25.63
N LEU A 302 -6.65 -10.10 24.32
CA LEU A 302 -5.97 -10.89 23.30
C LEU A 302 -4.69 -10.18 22.87
N THR A 303 -3.71 -10.96 22.43
CA THR A 303 -2.54 -10.49 21.72
C THR A 303 -2.76 -10.58 20.22
N LEU A 304 -1.93 -9.90 19.42
CA LEU A 304 -1.93 -10.11 17.98
C LEU A 304 -1.55 -11.55 17.59
N LYS A 305 -0.69 -12.19 18.39
CA LYS A 305 -0.29 -13.58 18.20
C LYS A 305 -1.49 -14.52 18.29
N ASP A 306 -2.41 -14.29 19.23
CA ASP A 306 -3.62 -15.12 19.36
C ASP A 306 -4.48 -15.09 18.09
N LEU A 307 -4.54 -13.93 17.42
CA LEU A 307 -5.25 -13.78 16.15
C LEU A 307 -4.52 -14.50 15.01
N LEU A 308 -3.20 -14.29 14.88
CA LEU A 308 -2.43 -14.97 13.83
C LEU A 308 -2.41 -16.49 14.03
N ASP A 309 -2.29 -16.98 15.27
CA ASP A 309 -2.39 -18.40 15.60
C ASP A 309 -3.77 -18.98 15.24
N LEU A 310 -4.85 -18.24 15.48
CA LEU A 310 -6.19 -18.62 15.04
C LEU A 310 -6.27 -18.74 13.51
N SER A 311 -5.70 -17.78 12.78
CA SER A 311 -5.61 -17.86 11.31
C SER A 311 -4.81 -19.10 10.85
N GLN A 312 -3.67 -19.39 11.50
CA GLN A 312 -2.88 -20.59 11.20
C GLN A 312 -3.66 -21.88 11.48
N ALA A 313 -4.39 -21.95 12.59
CA ALA A 313 -5.19 -23.12 12.95
C ALA A 313 -6.33 -23.35 11.95
N THR A 314 -7.01 -22.28 11.53
CA THR A 314 -8.07 -22.34 10.52
C THR A 314 -7.53 -22.83 9.17
N ALA A 315 -6.38 -22.32 8.73
CA ALA A 315 -5.73 -22.78 7.50
C ALA A 315 -5.33 -24.26 7.56
N LYS A 316 -4.74 -24.71 8.67
CA LYS A 316 -4.36 -26.12 8.88
C LYS A 316 -5.58 -27.05 8.92
N LYS A 317 -6.69 -26.61 9.53
CA LYS A 317 -7.96 -27.34 9.51
C LYS A 317 -8.50 -27.51 8.09
N ALA A 318 -8.29 -26.51 7.24
CA ALA A 318 -8.57 -26.57 5.80
C ALA A 318 -7.50 -27.32 4.97
N LYS A 319 -6.56 -28.03 5.63
CA LYS A 319 -5.48 -28.82 5.02
C LYS A 319 -4.46 -27.99 4.22
N LEU A 320 -4.36 -26.69 4.49
CA LEU A 320 -3.26 -25.87 4.00
C LEU A 320 -2.04 -26.00 4.92
N PRO A 321 -0.81 -25.81 4.40
CA PRO A 321 0.41 -25.87 5.22
C PRO A 321 0.49 -24.79 6.31
N GLY A 322 -0.29 -23.73 6.16
CA GLY A 322 -0.32 -22.55 7.03
C GLY A 322 -0.53 -21.29 6.20
N ILE A 323 -0.21 -20.13 6.75
CA ILE A 323 -0.19 -18.83 6.07
C ILE A 323 1.19 -18.19 6.32
N LYS A 324 1.75 -17.47 5.35
CA LYS A 324 2.93 -16.62 5.57
C LYS A 324 2.47 -15.18 5.70
N PHE A 325 2.72 -14.56 6.85
CA PHE A 325 2.32 -13.17 7.12
C PHE A 325 3.51 -12.21 6.97
N ILE A 326 3.32 -11.16 6.18
CA ILE A 326 4.29 -10.07 5.97
C ILE A 326 3.69 -8.77 6.48
N ALA A 327 4.36 -8.14 7.45
CA ALA A 327 3.89 -6.86 8.00
C ALA A 327 4.15 -5.72 7.01
N VAL A 328 3.15 -4.89 6.72
CA VAL A 328 3.32 -3.64 5.97
C VAL A 328 3.35 -2.51 6.98
N THR A 329 4.47 -1.79 7.06
CA THR A 329 4.69 -0.76 8.08
C THR A 329 4.88 0.64 7.49
N ALA A 330 4.93 1.64 8.37
CA ALA A 330 5.45 2.99 8.08
C ALA A 330 6.97 3.04 8.29
N GLY A 331 7.57 4.24 8.41
CA GLY A 331 8.99 4.47 8.71
C GLY A 331 9.30 4.73 10.20
N PRO A 332 10.56 4.57 10.67
CA PRO A 332 11.07 5.02 11.97
C PRO A 332 10.58 6.40 12.36
N MET A 333 10.33 6.53 13.65
CA MET A 333 9.77 7.73 14.26
C MET A 333 10.75 8.27 15.29
N LEU A 334 10.77 9.58 15.45
CA LEU A 334 11.59 10.26 16.45
C LEU A 334 10.89 10.25 17.80
N GLU A 335 11.66 10.39 18.88
CA GLU A 335 11.11 10.39 20.25
C GLU A 335 10.03 11.46 20.45
N ARG A 336 10.20 12.65 19.86
CA ARG A 336 9.21 13.73 19.88
C ARG A 336 7.88 13.37 19.20
N GLU A 337 7.88 12.33 18.37
CA GLU A 337 6.71 11.84 17.64
C GLU A 337 6.01 10.68 18.36
N ARG A 338 6.50 10.23 19.53
CA ARG A 338 5.93 9.11 20.30
C ARG A 338 4.44 9.27 20.59
N ALA A 339 3.97 10.51 20.77
CA ALA A 339 2.55 10.81 20.95
C ALA A 339 1.67 10.36 19.76
N TYR A 340 2.27 10.24 18.57
CA TYR A 340 1.66 9.73 17.35
C TYR A 340 2.12 8.30 17.00
N GLY A 341 2.99 7.70 17.83
CA GLY A 341 3.53 6.37 17.64
C GLY A 341 2.47 5.26 17.62
N LEU A 342 2.94 4.06 17.29
CA LEU A 342 2.14 2.86 17.08
C LEU A 342 1.51 2.39 18.40
N PRO A 343 0.18 2.48 18.58
CA PRO A 343 -0.45 2.07 19.82
C PRO A 343 -0.52 0.55 19.93
N THR A 344 -0.30 0.02 21.14
CA THR A 344 -0.48 -1.43 21.40
C THR A 344 -1.69 -1.70 22.28
N GLN A 345 -2.49 -0.68 22.60
CA GLN A 345 -3.67 -0.83 23.43
C GLN A 345 -4.74 0.21 23.06
N TRP A 346 -5.99 -0.21 22.95
CA TRP A 346 -7.15 0.67 22.97
C TRP A 346 -7.91 0.52 24.28
N LYS A 347 -8.34 1.65 24.86
CA LYS A 347 -9.10 1.68 26.12
C LYS A 347 -10.36 2.53 25.98
N ALA A 348 -11.51 1.92 26.23
CA ALA A 348 -12.79 2.63 26.27
C ALA A 348 -12.78 3.72 27.36
N LYS A 349 -13.45 4.86 27.09
CA LYS A 349 -13.71 5.89 28.11
C LYS A 349 -14.65 5.36 29.19
N ASN A 350 -15.68 4.62 28.76
CA ASN A 350 -16.60 3.91 29.63
C ASN A 350 -16.66 2.43 29.21
N PRO A 351 -16.17 1.49 30.02
CA PRO A 351 -16.20 0.05 29.70
C PRO A 351 -17.61 -0.52 29.47
N ASN A 352 -18.65 0.08 30.07
CA ASN A 352 -20.04 -0.35 29.89
C ASN A 352 -20.69 0.27 28.64
N ARG A 353 -20.07 1.29 28.04
CA ARG A 353 -20.54 2.00 26.85
C ARG A 353 -19.38 2.29 25.89
N PRO A 354 -18.68 1.25 25.40
CA PRO A 354 -17.46 1.44 24.61
C PRO A 354 -17.71 2.16 23.28
N TRP A 355 -18.93 2.13 22.75
CA TRP A 355 -19.35 2.88 21.56
C TRP A 355 -19.31 4.40 21.73
N GLU A 356 -19.21 4.93 22.95
CA GLU A 356 -19.02 6.37 23.23
C GLU A 356 -17.57 6.84 22.97
N GLY A 357 -16.67 5.90 22.64
CA GLY A 357 -15.29 6.19 22.28
C GLY A 357 -14.27 5.74 23.33
N GLY A 358 -13.01 5.90 22.94
CA GLY A 358 -11.86 5.45 23.71
C GLY A 358 -10.58 6.13 23.25
N ASN A 359 -9.47 5.72 23.84
CA ASN A 359 -8.15 6.27 23.54
C ASN A 359 -7.18 5.13 23.20
N TYR A 360 -6.34 5.37 22.21
CA TYR A 360 -5.18 4.54 21.94
C TYR A 360 -4.03 4.91 22.89
N GLN A 361 -3.39 3.90 23.47
CA GLN A 361 -2.41 4.01 24.56
C GLN A 361 -1.20 3.12 24.25
N LYS A 362 -0.16 3.22 25.10
CA LYS A 362 1.09 2.44 25.00
C LYS A 362 1.72 2.53 23.61
N ARG A 363 2.08 3.76 23.24
CA ARG A 363 2.62 4.05 21.91
C ARG A 363 4.11 3.73 21.85
N LEU A 364 4.46 2.93 20.85
CA LEU A 364 5.83 2.57 20.50
C LEU A 364 6.27 3.35 19.27
N LEU A 365 7.55 3.70 19.21
CA LEU A 365 8.17 4.10 17.94
C LEU A 365 8.28 2.86 17.05
N LEU A 366 8.31 3.04 15.73
CA LEU A 366 8.36 1.89 14.83
C LEU A 366 9.58 0.99 15.11
N GLN A 367 10.75 1.57 15.40
CA GLN A 367 11.97 0.84 15.73
C GLN A 367 11.90 0.02 17.03
N GLU A 368 10.94 0.31 17.90
CA GLU A 368 10.63 -0.47 19.10
C GLU A 368 9.57 -1.53 18.81
N TYR A 369 8.67 -1.27 17.84
CA TYR A 369 7.61 -2.17 17.43
C TYR A 369 8.13 -3.34 16.60
N VAL A 370 8.91 -3.04 15.55
CA VAL A 370 9.40 -4.01 14.54
C VAL A 370 10.09 -5.24 15.14
N PRO A 371 10.98 -5.14 16.16
CA PRO A 371 11.60 -6.32 16.78
C PRO A 371 10.60 -7.37 17.31
N ARG A 372 9.35 -6.97 17.59
CA ARG A 372 8.31 -7.84 18.16
C ARG A 372 7.59 -8.67 17.09
N LEU A 373 7.62 -8.26 15.82
CA LEU A 373 6.85 -8.85 14.72
C LEU A 373 7.07 -10.37 14.60
N LYS A 374 8.33 -10.82 14.64
CA LYS A 374 8.66 -12.25 14.56
C LYS A 374 7.98 -13.07 15.65
N SER A 375 8.02 -12.59 16.89
CA SER A 375 7.38 -13.28 18.02
C SER A 375 5.85 -13.28 17.95
N MET A 376 5.26 -12.35 17.20
CA MET A 376 3.82 -12.30 16.95
C MET A 376 3.38 -13.31 15.89
N GLY A 377 4.29 -13.81 15.05
CA GLY A 377 3.99 -14.76 13.97
C GLY A 377 4.20 -14.20 12.55
N PHE A 378 4.81 -13.02 12.40
CA PHE A 378 5.24 -12.52 11.10
C PHE A 378 6.58 -13.14 10.69
N GLU A 379 6.72 -13.40 9.39
CA GLU A 379 7.94 -13.96 8.78
C GLU A 379 8.61 -12.96 7.85
N GLY A 380 8.18 -11.71 7.90
CA GLY A 380 8.82 -10.61 7.21
C GLY A 380 8.09 -9.31 7.39
N MET A 381 8.67 -8.27 6.80
CA MET A 381 8.06 -6.97 6.70
C MET A 381 8.44 -6.26 5.40
N THR A 382 7.63 -5.27 5.08
CA THR A 382 7.84 -4.30 4.01
C THR A 382 7.23 -2.98 4.47
N ALA A 383 7.19 -1.98 3.60
CA ALA A 383 6.47 -0.75 3.86
C ALA A 383 5.56 -0.37 2.70
N TYR A 384 4.59 0.48 3.01
CA TYR A 384 3.71 1.08 2.02
C TYR A 384 4.41 2.30 1.38
N VAL A 385 4.57 3.38 2.15
CA VAL A 385 5.34 4.58 1.77
C VAL A 385 6.10 5.12 2.98
N TYR A 386 7.36 5.51 2.78
CA TYR A 386 8.13 6.29 3.75
C TYR A 386 8.08 7.80 3.44
N HIS A 387 7.75 8.63 4.43
CA HIS A 387 7.66 10.10 4.29
C HIS A 387 8.88 10.86 4.81
N ASN A 388 9.68 10.21 5.64
CA ASN A 388 10.88 10.75 6.26
C ASN A 388 11.79 9.59 6.66
N PHE A 389 13.03 9.89 7.04
CA PHE A 389 13.90 8.97 7.76
C PHE A 389 14.61 9.78 8.85
N MET A 390 14.30 9.46 10.11
CA MET A 390 14.78 10.20 11.26
C MET A 390 14.46 11.70 11.09
N GLU A 391 15.44 12.60 11.22
CA GLU A 391 15.23 14.06 11.13
C GLU A 391 15.03 14.57 9.70
N LYS A 392 15.17 13.71 8.67
CA LYS A 392 15.08 14.14 7.26
C LYS A 392 13.70 13.83 6.66
N ASP A 393 12.98 14.89 6.34
CA ASP A 393 11.72 14.84 5.60
C ASP A 393 11.94 14.70 4.08
N ASN A 394 10.98 14.05 3.40
CA ASN A 394 10.92 14.05 1.95
C ASN A 394 10.31 15.36 1.45
N ARG A 395 11.15 16.34 1.10
CA ARG A 395 10.73 17.62 0.49
C ARG A 395 10.94 17.66 -1.02
N SER A 396 11.71 16.70 -1.53
CA SER A 396 12.00 16.48 -2.93
C SER A 396 12.16 14.98 -3.18
N TYR A 397 12.15 14.57 -4.45
CA TYR A 397 12.39 13.18 -4.77
C TYR A 397 13.84 12.74 -4.50
N ALA A 398 14.80 13.69 -4.55
CA ALA A 398 16.17 13.42 -4.13
C ALA A 398 16.24 13.09 -2.63
N ASP A 399 15.52 13.84 -1.79
CA ASP A 399 15.39 13.52 -0.37
C ASP A 399 14.75 12.16 -0.17
N MET A 400 13.66 11.87 -0.89
CA MET A 400 13.00 10.57 -0.83
C MET A 400 13.94 9.41 -1.20
N ARG A 401 14.78 9.55 -2.23
CA ARG A 401 15.76 8.51 -2.55
C ARG A 401 16.78 8.31 -1.42
N GLU A 402 17.23 9.39 -0.79
CA GLU A 402 18.15 9.32 0.34
C GLU A 402 17.51 8.67 1.57
N THR A 403 16.31 9.10 1.96
CA THR A 403 15.62 8.55 3.13
C THR A 403 15.29 7.07 2.94
N TYR A 404 14.85 6.66 1.75
CA TYR A 404 14.61 5.25 1.43
C TYR A 404 15.88 4.40 1.59
N ARG A 405 17.04 4.86 1.11
CA ARG A 405 18.32 4.17 1.34
C ARG A 405 18.63 4.03 2.84
N GLY A 406 18.29 5.03 3.65
CA GLY A 406 18.38 4.98 5.11
C GLY A 406 17.53 3.84 5.71
N HIS A 407 16.25 3.78 5.35
CA HIS A 407 15.35 2.70 5.76
C HIS A 407 15.86 1.33 5.33
N TRP A 408 16.23 1.21 4.06
CA TRP A 408 16.71 -0.02 3.47
C TRP A 408 17.94 -0.56 4.21
N ASN A 409 18.92 0.29 4.49
CA ASN A 409 20.11 -0.09 5.26
C ASN A 409 19.75 -0.47 6.69
N MET A 410 18.97 0.35 7.39
CA MET A 410 18.58 0.11 8.78
C MET A 410 17.92 -1.26 8.96
N TRP A 411 16.93 -1.56 8.14
CA TRP A 411 16.16 -2.78 8.27
C TRP A 411 16.89 -4.00 7.72
N SER A 412 17.59 -3.85 6.60
CA SER A 412 18.35 -4.97 6.05
C SER A 412 19.50 -5.39 6.96
N GLU A 413 20.23 -4.42 7.55
CA GLU A 413 21.29 -4.73 8.52
C GLU A 413 20.73 -5.35 9.81
N LYS A 414 19.52 -4.96 10.23
CA LYS A 414 18.85 -5.55 11.39
C LYS A 414 18.56 -7.04 11.20
N PHE A 415 18.09 -7.43 10.02
CA PHE A 415 17.64 -8.79 9.72
C PHE A 415 18.65 -9.66 8.96
N LYS A 416 19.84 -9.13 8.63
CA LYS A 416 20.86 -9.83 7.81
C LYS A 416 21.27 -11.22 8.28
N ASN A 417 21.14 -11.50 9.58
CA ASN A 417 21.51 -12.78 10.21
C ASN A 417 20.30 -13.67 10.51
N ASP A 418 19.10 -13.28 10.07
CA ASP A 418 17.85 -14.00 10.31
C ASP A 418 17.21 -14.45 9.00
N PRO A 419 17.57 -15.64 8.48
CA PRO A 419 17.04 -16.13 7.20
C PRO A 419 15.56 -16.50 7.22
N SER A 420 14.90 -16.43 8.38
CA SER A 420 13.47 -16.70 8.50
C SER A 420 12.63 -15.41 8.65
N PHE A 421 13.22 -14.23 8.42
CA PHE A 421 12.51 -12.97 8.48
C PHE A 421 12.91 -12.06 7.31
N GLU A 422 12.04 -11.97 6.31
CA GLU A 422 12.34 -11.22 5.10
C GLU A 422 12.06 -9.71 5.25
N TYR A 423 12.99 -8.86 4.82
CA TYR A 423 12.71 -7.45 4.61
C TYR A 423 12.59 -7.18 3.11
N GLN A 424 11.34 -7.16 2.61
CA GLN A 424 11.06 -6.92 1.20
C GLN A 424 11.20 -5.42 0.89
N VAL A 425 12.09 -5.06 -0.03
CA VAL A 425 12.55 -3.69 -0.27
C VAL A 425 11.41 -2.83 -0.83
N PRO A 426 10.90 -1.83 -0.09
CA PRO A 426 9.80 -0.99 -0.57
C PRO A 426 10.32 0.18 -1.42
N VAL A 427 9.58 0.54 -2.47
CA VAL A 427 9.86 1.65 -3.38
C VAL A 427 8.59 2.43 -3.64
N ALA A 428 8.66 3.76 -3.60
CA ALA A 428 7.58 4.65 -4.05
C ALA A 428 8.00 5.52 -5.23
N MET A 429 7.06 5.82 -6.13
CA MET A 429 7.29 6.73 -7.27
C MET A 429 7.39 8.19 -6.83
N GLY A 430 6.76 8.55 -5.71
CA GLY A 430 6.71 9.91 -5.20
C GLY A 430 5.61 10.10 -4.18
N TRP A 431 5.22 11.35 -3.94
CA TRP A 431 4.11 11.71 -3.05
C TRP A 431 3.54 13.10 -3.38
N ASP A 432 2.22 13.18 -3.48
CA ASP A 432 1.50 14.43 -3.68
C ASP A 432 -0.01 14.27 -3.39
N MET A 433 -0.38 14.52 -2.13
CA MET A 433 -1.72 14.34 -1.57
C MET A 433 -2.64 15.54 -1.83
N ARG A 434 -2.23 16.49 -2.67
CA ARG A 434 -3.02 17.70 -2.98
C ARG A 434 -4.43 17.42 -3.54
N PRO A 435 -4.71 16.34 -4.30
CA PRO A 435 -6.09 15.98 -4.66
C PRO A 435 -6.98 15.62 -3.49
N ALA A 436 -6.43 15.01 -2.44
CA ALA A 436 -7.13 14.74 -1.20
C ALA A 436 -7.08 15.91 -0.21
N GLY A 437 -6.50 17.06 -0.59
CA GLY A 437 -6.49 18.30 0.19
C GLY A 437 -5.11 18.70 0.71
N GLY A 438 -4.10 17.86 0.56
CA GLY A 438 -2.72 18.11 0.99
C GLY A 438 -2.30 17.27 2.20
N THR A 439 -1.00 17.14 2.36
CA THR A 439 -0.39 16.19 3.30
C THR A 439 -0.72 16.49 4.76
N TRP A 440 -1.18 15.44 5.46
CA TRP A 440 -1.56 15.41 6.89
C TRP A 440 -2.73 16.31 7.24
N PRO A 441 -3.98 15.85 6.98
CA PRO A 441 -5.18 16.58 7.31
C PRO A 441 -5.26 16.88 8.81
N GLN A 442 -5.80 18.05 9.14
CA GLN A 442 -6.08 18.46 10.51
C GLN A 442 -7.54 18.89 10.63
N GLN A 443 -8.11 18.70 11.82
CA GLN A 443 -9.48 19.13 12.14
C GLN A 443 -9.70 20.66 12.08
N THR A 444 -8.64 21.43 11.84
CA THR A 444 -8.72 22.87 11.55
C THR A 444 -9.15 23.15 10.10
N GLY A 445 -9.16 22.15 9.23
CA GLY A 445 -9.44 22.26 7.80
C GLY A 445 -8.20 22.54 6.93
N PHE A 446 -7.02 22.56 7.52
CA PHE A 446 -5.75 22.87 6.84
C PHE A 446 -4.75 21.71 6.97
N PRO A 447 -3.88 21.48 5.96
CA PRO A 447 -2.81 20.49 6.07
C PRO A 447 -1.76 20.97 7.06
N SER A 448 -1.17 20.06 7.84
CA SER A 448 -0.08 20.42 8.77
C SER A 448 1.30 20.43 8.11
N GLU A 449 1.51 19.62 7.07
CA GLU A 449 2.84 19.51 6.40
C GLU A 449 2.74 19.61 4.86
N PRO A 450 2.18 20.69 4.32
CA PRO A 450 2.03 20.86 2.87
C PRO A 450 3.37 20.94 2.11
N TYR A 451 4.49 21.11 2.80
CA TYR A 451 5.83 21.09 2.21
C TYR A 451 6.31 19.68 1.85
N LYS A 452 5.56 18.63 2.24
CA LYS A 452 5.82 17.24 1.85
C LYS A 452 5.05 16.81 0.60
N ASP A 453 4.13 17.64 0.10
CA ASP A 453 3.54 17.45 -1.22
C ASP A 453 4.55 17.79 -2.33
N ARG A 454 4.27 17.39 -3.58
CA ARG A 454 5.11 17.63 -4.77
C ARG A 454 6.47 16.93 -4.75
N VAL A 455 6.53 15.79 -4.09
CA VAL A 455 7.69 14.90 -4.18
C VAL A 455 7.54 14.08 -5.46
N HIS A 456 7.90 14.68 -6.59
CA HIS A 456 7.73 14.07 -7.92
C HIS A 456 9.04 13.54 -8.46
N SER A 457 9.00 12.34 -9.02
CA SER A 457 10.10 11.78 -9.80
C SER A 457 9.92 12.01 -11.29
N THR A 458 10.89 11.53 -12.04
CA THR A 458 10.88 11.39 -13.49
C THR A 458 11.21 9.95 -13.83
N LYS A 459 10.95 9.50 -15.07
CA LYS A 459 11.38 8.17 -15.54
C LYS A 459 12.81 7.82 -15.13
N SER A 460 13.76 8.73 -15.40
CA SER A 460 15.18 8.53 -15.08
C SER A 460 15.43 8.40 -13.58
N THR A 461 14.89 9.31 -12.77
CA THR A 461 15.17 9.30 -11.33
C THR A 461 14.47 8.14 -10.60
N PHE A 462 13.28 7.73 -11.06
CA PHE A 462 12.60 6.53 -10.57
C PHE A 462 13.36 5.25 -10.94
N ARG A 463 13.81 5.13 -12.19
CA ARG A 463 14.69 4.03 -12.64
C ARG A 463 15.92 3.87 -11.76
N GLU A 464 16.60 4.98 -11.45
CA GLU A 464 17.77 4.91 -10.56
C GLU A 464 17.38 4.49 -9.12
N LYS A 465 16.20 4.88 -8.61
CA LYS A 465 15.71 4.37 -7.32
C LYS A 465 15.42 2.87 -7.35
N LEU A 466 14.88 2.34 -8.45
CA LEU A 466 14.68 0.90 -8.64
C LEU A 466 16.01 0.15 -8.70
N ARG A 467 17.04 0.70 -9.37
CA ARG A 467 18.40 0.13 -9.36
C ARG A 467 19.01 0.09 -7.97
N ASP A 468 18.89 1.18 -7.20
CA ASP A 468 19.34 1.21 -5.81
C ASP A 468 18.62 0.11 -4.97
N ALA A 469 17.32 -0.11 -5.21
CA ALA A 469 16.55 -1.15 -4.52
C ALA A 469 17.02 -2.58 -4.89
N VAL A 470 17.32 -2.83 -6.16
CA VAL A 470 17.89 -4.10 -6.63
C VAL A 470 19.26 -4.37 -6.00
N GLU A 471 20.11 -3.36 -5.88
CA GLU A 471 21.41 -3.49 -5.23
C GLU A 471 21.26 -3.93 -3.76
N VAL A 472 20.36 -3.28 -3.01
CA VAL A 472 20.06 -3.67 -1.63
C VAL A 472 19.49 -5.09 -1.58
N SER A 473 18.49 -5.42 -2.39
CA SER A 473 17.87 -6.74 -2.39
C SER A 473 18.91 -7.83 -2.62
N ARG A 474 19.75 -7.67 -3.66
CA ARG A 474 20.85 -8.59 -3.97
C ARG A 474 21.86 -8.72 -2.84
N LYS A 475 22.22 -7.60 -2.19
CA LYS A 475 23.20 -7.58 -1.08
C LYS A 475 22.74 -8.42 0.11
N TYR A 476 21.44 -8.41 0.45
CA TYR A 476 20.90 -9.09 1.64
C TYR A 476 20.00 -10.29 1.32
N ARG A 477 20.02 -10.79 0.08
CA ARG A 477 19.09 -11.82 -0.40
C ARG A 477 19.06 -13.09 0.45
N SER A 478 20.20 -13.47 1.03
CA SER A 478 20.31 -14.66 1.88
C SER A 478 19.41 -14.62 3.11
N SER A 479 19.02 -13.43 3.56
CA SER A 479 18.14 -13.25 4.72
C SER A 479 16.81 -12.57 4.36
N ASN A 480 16.85 -11.62 3.42
CA ASN A 480 15.74 -10.70 3.17
C ASN A 480 14.83 -11.14 2.02
N GLY A 481 15.10 -12.28 1.39
CA GLY A 481 14.41 -12.69 0.18
C GLY A 481 14.78 -11.83 -1.03
N ASN A 482 13.99 -11.94 -2.09
CA ASN A 482 14.20 -11.27 -3.38
C ASN A 482 12.99 -10.44 -3.82
N THR A 483 12.21 -9.90 -2.89
CA THR A 483 10.99 -9.14 -3.22
C THR A 483 11.23 -7.65 -3.16
N VAL A 484 10.88 -6.95 -4.24
CA VAL A 484 10.79 -5.49 -4.29
C VAL A 484 9.31 -5.10 -4.36
N MET A 485 8.83 -4.33 -3.38
CA MET A 485 7.44 -3.89 -3.28
C MET A 485 7.31 -2.44 -3.75
N ILE A 486 6.55 -2.21 -4.81
CA ILE A 486 6.29 -0.88 -5.34
C ILE A 486 4.95 -0.38 -4.82
N CYS A 487 4.95 0.77 -4.17
CA CYS A 487 3.73 1.55 -4.00
C CYS A 487 3.67 2.67 -5.05
N CYS A 488 2.59 2.79 -5.81
CA CYS A 488 1.44 1.87 -5.91
C CYS A 488 0.94 1.83 -7.36
N TRP A 489 0.08 0.87 -7.70
CA TRP A 489 -0.53 0.81 -9.03
C TRP A 489 -1.34 2.09 -9.26
N ASN A 490 -2.30 2.40 -8.39
CA ASN A 490 -3.33 3.40 -8.64
C ASN A 490 -3.74 4.25 -7.42
N GLU A 491 -2.84 4.52 -6.47
CA GLU A 491 -3.16 5.38 -5.31
C GLU A 491 -3.19 6.88 -5.70
N TYR A 492 -4.23 7.27 -6.42
CA TYR A 492 -4.39 8.59 -7.04
C TYR A 492 -4.50 9.73 -6.02
N LEU A 493 -5.13 9.48 -4.88
CA LEU A 493 -5.40 10.50 -3.86
C LEU A 493 -4.14 10.93 -3.12
N GLU A 494 -3.19 10.01 -2.92
CA GLU A 494 -1.89 10.30 -2.32
C GLU A 494 -0.84 10.73 -3.35
N GLY A 495 -1.13 10.59 -4.64
CA GLY A 495 -0.20 10.95 -5.71
C GLY A 495 0.98 10.00 -5.87
N ASN A 496 0.81 8.75 -5.45
CA ASN A 496 1.81 7.70 -5.56
C ASN A 496 1.26 6.54 -6.41
N TYR A 497 1.16 6.74 -7.72
CA TYR A 497 0.59 5.78 -8.67
C TYR A 497 1.50 5.61 -9.88
N ILE A 498 1.65 4.38 -10.37
CA ILE A 498 2.44 4.05 -11.57
C ILE A 498 1.55 3.70 -12.78
N GLU A 499 0.23 3.57 -12.57
CA GLU A 499 -0.77 3.39 -13.62
C GLU A 499 -0.65 4.52 -14.66
N PRO A 500 -0.56 4.22 -15.96
CA PRO A 500 -0.34 5.24 -16.98
C PRO A 500 -1.41 6.34 -17.01
N THR A 501 -0.97 7.60 -17.04
CA THR A 501 -1.84 8.79 -17.10
C THR A 501 -1.53 9.69 -18.30
N GLU A 502 -2.41 10.64 -18.59
CA GLU A 502 -2.17 11.69 -19.61
C GLU A 502 -0.93 12.55 -19.27
N GLY A 503 -0.56 12.67 -18.00
CA GLY A 503 0.58 13.48 -17.54
C GLY A 503 1.94 12.81 -17.69
N HIS A 504 2.09 11.55 -17.28
CA HIS A 504 3.39 10.84 -17.34
C HIS A 504 3.43 9.65 -18.31
N GLY A 505 2.33 9.36 -19.02
CA GLY A 505 2.27 8.23 -19.94
C GLY A 505 2.74 6.93 -19.30
N PHE A 506 3.63 6.21 -19.98
CA PHE A 506 4.20 4.94 -19.53
C PHE A 506 5.53 5.08 -18.77
N ASP A 507 5.98 6.30 -18.43
CA ASP A 507 7.32 6.56 -17.88
C ASP A 507 7.71 5.61 -16.73
N TYR A 508 6.80 5.39 -15.77
CA TYR A 508 7.07 4.52 -14.62
C TYR A 508 7.11 3.04 -14.98
N LEU A 509 6.23 2.59 -15.86
CA LEU A 509 6.22 1.20 -16.32
C LEU A 509 7.46 0.90 -17.18
N GLU A 510 7.85 1.81 -18.06
CA GLU A 510 9.08 1.70 -18.85
C GLU A 510 10.32 1.69 -17.96
N ALA A 511 10.36 2.49 -16.89
CA ALA A 511 11.44 2.44 -15.90
C ALA A 511 11.52 1.09 -15.18
N ILE A 512 10.38 0.45 -14.88
CA ILE A 512 10.35 -0.91 -14.31
C ILE A 512 10.86 -1.92 -15.33
N GLN A 513 10.39 -1.86 -16.58
CA GLN A 513 10.82 -2.75 -17.65
C GLN A 513 12.33 -2.61 -17.94
N GLU A 514 12.90 -1.41 -17.89
CA GLU A 514 14.34 -1.19 -18.06
C GLU A 514 15.20 -1.79 -16.93
N VAL A 515 14.63 -2.07 -15.76
CA VAL A 515 15.36 -2.61 -14.59
C VAL A 515 15.07 -4.09 -14.36
N PHE A 516 13.82 -4.52 -14.58
CA PHE A 516 13.32 -5.86 -14.26
C PHE A 516 12.79 -6.63 -15.47
N GLY A 517 12.75 -6.01 -16.65
CA GLY A 517 12.25 -6.64 -17.87
C GLY A 517 12.91 -8.00 -18.12
N LYS A 518 12.08 -9.01 -18.35
CA LYS A 518 12.47 -10.40 -18.58
C LYS A 518 12.44 -10.73 -20.06
#